data_AF-A0A7D3ZVF9-F1
#
_entry.id   AF-A0A7D3ZVF9-F1
#
_cell.length_a   1.000
_cell.length_b   1.000
_cell.length_c   1.000
_cell.angle_alpha   90.00
_cell.angle_beta   90.00
_cell.angle_gamma   90.00
#
_symmetry.space_group_name_H-M   'P 1'
#
loop_
_entity.id
_entity.type
_entity.pdbx_description
1 polymer ?
#
loop_
_entity_poly.entity_id
_entity_poly.type
_entity_poly.pdbx_seq_one_letter_code
_entity_poly.pdbx_strand_id
1 'polypeptide(L)'
;MPDYVPTTIPAACVADAAELAALRSQQRRHTVTRAAIGGAFLLIGAALTGPVLSAIPPHLVAATVLVALAAAGAVRLAEDAAAWLRARYELRPAGGRRWPVVRRWYAPGALVWHTETWPITVPVPLAVLDWTHDPACHQPWALVHNGTAPDPATGAWGAVWVPLDELTPHPPETTEPSDPIDPAKPAAAPTASGLGLIA
;
A
#
# COMPACT_ATOMS: atom_id res chain seq x y z
N MET A 1 34.59 2.09 1.98
CA MET A 1 33.36 2.88 2.16
C MET A 1 32.58 2.75 0.88
N PRO A 2 31.53 1.91 0.82
CA PRO A 2 30.63 1.92 -0.33
C PRO A 2 29.83 3.23 -0.32
N ASP A 3 29.81 3.91 -1.47
CA ASP A 3 29.03 5.13 -1.68
C ASP A 3 27.53 4.79 -1.62
N TYR A 4 26.86 5.24 -0.57
CA TYR A 4 25.39 5.18 -0.47
C TYR A 4 24.80 6.23 -1.40
N VAL A 5 24.41 5.81 -2.60
CA VAL A 5 23.57 6.62 -3.47
C VAL A 5 22.18 6.61 -2.84
N PRO A 6 21.56 7.77 -2.54
CA PRO A 6 20.16 7.78 -2.13
C PRO A 6 19.39 7.04 -3.23
N THR A 7 18.79 5.90 -2.88
CA THR A 7 17.96 5.10 -3.80
C THR A 7 16.70 5.89 -4.10
N THR A 8 16.88 6.94 -4.89
CA THR A 8 15.90 7.36 -5.88
C THR A 8 15.55 6.08 -6.62
N ILE A 9 14.26 5.74 -6.60
CA ILE A 9 13.62 4.71 -7.42
C ILE A 9 14.53 4.44 -8.63
N PRO A 10 15.07 3.22 -8.86
CA PRO A 10 16.10 3.00 -9.88
C PRO A 10 15.66 3.63 -11.20
N ALA A 11 16.56 4.19 -12.02
CA ALA A 11 16.17 4.93 -13.23
C ALA A 11 15.31 4.12 -14.24
N ALA A 12 15.22 2.79 -14.10
CA ALA A 12 14.28 1.92 -14.82
C ALA A 12 12.82 1.95 -14.26
N CYS A 13 12.64 2.63 -13.14
CA CYS A 13 11.49 2.73 -12.26
C CYS A 13 11.16 4.25 -12.07
N VAL A 14 12.12 5.14 -12.34
CA VAL A 14 11.88 6.47 -12.92
C VAL A 14 11.48 6.25 -14.37
N ALA A 15 10.22 5.94 -14.64
CA ALA A 15 9.72 5.99 -16.01
C ALA A 15 10.17 7.31 -16.64
N ASP A 16 10.80 7.21 -17.82
CA ASP A 16 11.37 8.35 -18.52
C ASP A 16 10.32 9.47 -18.54
N ALA A 17 10.66 10.74 -18.35
CA ALA A 17 9.63 11.79 -18.19
C ALA A 17 8.63 11.79 -19.38
N ALA A 18 9.08 11.34 -20.54
CA ALA A 18 8.28 11.05 -21.74
C ALA A 18 7.34 9.85 -21.60
N GLU A 19 7.75 8.76 -20.95
CA GLU A 19 6.95 7.58 -20.68
C GLU A 19 5.90 7.81 -19.58
N LEU A 20 6.26 8.54 -18.51
CA LEU A 20 5.29 9.05 -17.53
C LEU A 20 4.26 9.99 -18.19
N ALA A 21 4.71 10.85 -19.10
CA ALA A 21 3.81 11.71 -19.88
C ALA A 21 2.90 10.88 -20.79
N ALA A 22 3.40 9.83 -21.43
CA ALA A 22 2.63 8.92 -22.25
C ALA A 22 1.54 8.20 -21.43
N LEU A 23 1.90 7.62 -20.28
CA LEU A 23 0.96 6.96 -19.37
C LEU A 23 -0.10 7.93 -18.82
N ARG A 24 0.30 9.14 -18.39
CA ARG A 24 -0.64 10.18 -17.96
C ARG A 24 -1.58 10.63 -19.09
N SER A 25 -1.07 10.72 -20.31
CA SER A 25 -1.89 11.08 -21.48
C SER A 25 -2.92 9.98 -21.79
N GLN A 26 -2.53 8.71 -21.66
CA GLN A 26 -3.41 7.56 -21.88
C GLN A 26 -4.47 7.47 -20.77
N GLN A 27 -4.09 7.69 -19.51
CA GLN A 27 -5.02 7.75 -18.39
C GLN A 27 -6.02 8.90 -18.55
N ARG A 28 -5.56 10.10 -18.96
CA ARG A 28 -6.45 11.22 -19.30
C ARG A 28 -7.41 10.86 -20.43
N ARG A 29 -6.93 10.21 -21.50
CA ARG A 29 -7.78 9.75 -22.60
C ARG A 29 -8.81 8.73 -22.11
N HIS A 30 -8.46 7.79 -21.23
CA HIS A 30 -9.42 6.84 -20.66
C HIS A 30 -10.48 7.52 -19.78
N THR A 31 -10.09 8.49 -18.96
CA THR A 31 -11.02 9.24 -18.12
C THR A 31 -11.95 10.11 -18.97
N VAL A 32 -11.40 10.81 -19.96
CA VAL A 32 -12.18 11.66 -20.88
C VAL A 32 -13.10 10.82 -21.74
N THR A 33 -12.66 9.68 -22.27
CA THR A 33 -13.52 8.79 -23.07
C THR A 33 -14.64 8.18 -22.22
N ARG A 34 -14.36 7.75 -20.99
CA ARG A 34 -15.42 7.30 -20.06
C ARG A 34 -16.42 8.40 -19.74
N ALA A 35 -15.95 9.62 -19.48
CA ALA A 35 -16.81 10.77 -19.24
C ALA A 35 -17.63 11.14 -20.49
N ALA A 36 -17.03 11.08 -21.68
CA ALA A 36 -17.69 11.35 -22.95
C ALA A 36 -18.76 10.30 -23.28
N ILE A 37 -18.47 9.02 -23.07
CA ILE A 37 -19.43 7.92 -23.24
C ILE A 37 -20.58 8.09 -22.24
N GLY A 38 -20.28 8.33 -20.96
CA GLY A 38 -21.28 8.59 -19.94
C GLY A 38 -22.16 9.80 -20.27
N GLY A 39 -21.56 10.90 -20.73
CA GLY A 39 -22.25 12.09 -21.19
C GLY A 39 -23.14 11.83 -22.40
N ALA A 40 -22.68 11.05 -23.38
CA ALA A 40 -23.47 10.67 -24.55
C ALA A 40 -24.71 9.86 -24.16
N PHE A 41 -24.58 8.87 -23.26
CA PHE A 41 -25.73 8.14 -22.74
C PHE A 41 -26.71 9.04 -21.97
N LEU A 42 -26.19 10.00 -21.20
CA LEU A 42 -27.00 10.97 -20.47
C LEU A 42 -27.78 11.88 -21.43
N LEU A 43 -27.14 12.34 -22.50
CA LEU A 43 -27.78 13.13 -23.56
C LEU A 43 -28.82 12.34 -24.35
N ILE A 44 -28.56 11.07 -24.68
CA ILE A 44 -29.52 10.18 -25.34
C ILE A 44 -30.73 9.97 -24.41
N GLY A 45 -30.49 9.69 -23.12
CA GLY A 45 -31.55 9.57 -22.13
C GLY A 45 -32.38 10.85 -21.99
N ALA A 46 -31.73 12.02 -21.95
CA ALA A 46 -32.39 13.32 -21.90
C ALA A 46 -33.21 13.62 -23.16
N ALA A 47 -32.69 13.28 -24.35
CA ALA A 47 -33.39 13.45 -25.62
C ALA A 47 -34.64 12.56 -25.72
N LEU A 48 -34.56 11.32 -25.21
CA LEU A 48 -35.69 10.38 -25.19
C LEU A 48 -36.75 10.72 -24.13
N THR A 49 -36.34 11.29 -22.99
CA THR A 49 -37.25 11.66 -21.89
C THR A 49 -37.80 13.08 -22.01
N GLY A 50 -37.15 13.96 -22.77
CA GLY A 50 -37.55 15.36 -23.00
C GLY A 50 -39.01 15.56 -23.42
N PRO A 51 -39.56 14.80 -24.39
CA PRO A 51 -40.95 14.91 -24.78
C PRO A 51 -41.92 14.50 -23.66
N VAL A 52 -41.56 13.49 -22.87
CA VAL A 52 -42.39 12.92 -21.79
C VAL A 52 -42.39 13.79 -20.54
N LEU A 53 -41.27 14.48 -20.27
CA LEU A 53 -41.11 15.39 -19.13
C LEU A 53 -42.09 16.57 -19.11
N SER A 54 -42.60 16.98 -20.28
CA SER A 54 -43.59 18.07 -20.40
C SER A 54 -44.96 17.75 -19.77
N ALA A 55 -45.28 16.46 -19.60
CA ALA A 55 -46.53 15.99 -19.01
C ALA A 55 -46.40 15.62 -17.52
N ILE A 56 -45.17 15.64 -16.97
CA ILE A 56 -44.89 15.20 -15.60
C ILE A 56 -44.85 16.43 -14.67
N PRO A 57 -45.52 16.38 -13.50
CA PRO A 57 -45.41 17.42 -12.50
C PRO A 57 -43.95 17.70 -12.09
N PRO A 58 -43.53 18.98 -11.96
CA PRO A 58 -42.13 19.34 -11.75
C PRO A 58 -41.54 18.80 -10.44
N HIS A 59 -42.37 18.55 -9.42
CA HIS A 59 -41.93 17.96 -8.16
C HIS A 59 -41.49 16.50 -8.31
N LEU A 60 -42.09 15.74 -9.24
CA LEU A 60 -41.66 14.36 -9.52
C LEU A 60 -40.33 14.34 -10.28
N VAL A 61 -40.14 15.28 -11.22
CA VAL A 61 -38.84 15.45 -11.91
C VAL A 61 -37.75 15.80 -10.92
N ALA A 62 -37.98 16.78 -10.04
CA ALA A 62 -37.04 17.14 -8.98
C ALA A 62 -36.70 15.95 -8.06
N ALA A 63 -37.70 15.15 -7.69
CA ALA A 63 -37.49 13.93 -6.89
C ALA A 63 -36.60 12.91 -7.63
N THR A 64 -36.85 12.66 -8.92
CA THR A 64 -36.02 11.72 -9.71
C THR A 64 -34.57 12.20 -9.87
N VAL A 65 -34.36 13.50 -10.08
CA VAL A 65 -33.01 14.10 -10.17
C VAL A 65 -32.28 13.97 -8.82
N LEU A 66 -32.96 14.25 -7.71
CA LEU A 66 -32.41 14.06 -6.37
C LEU A 66 -32.02 12.60 -6.10
N VAL A 67 -32.86 11.64 -6.50
CA VAL A 67 -32.55 10.20 -6.38
C VAL A 67 -31.35 9.83 -7.24
N ALA A 68 -31.26 10.32 -8.48
CA ALA A 68 -30.13 10.07 -9.36
C ALA A 68 -28.82 10.66 -8.80
N LEU A 69 -28.87 11.88 -8.24
CA LEU A 69 -27.74 12.51 -7.57
C LEU A 69 -27.32 11.73 -6.32
N ALA A 70 -28.28 11.26 -5.52
CA ALA A 70 -28.02 10.44 -4.35
C ALA A 70 -27.36 9.11 -4.74
N ALA A 71 -27.85 8.45 -5.80
CA ALA A 71 -27.25 7.23 -6.33
C ALA A 71 -25.83 7.47 -6.83
N ALA A 72 -25.59 8.55 -7.58
CA ALA A 72 -24.24 8.93 -8.03
C ALA A 72 -23.29 9.20 -6.86
N GLY A 73 -23.76 9.89 -5.82
CA GLY A 73 -23.01 10.10 -4.58
C GLY A 73 -22.70 8.79 -3.85
N ALA A 74 -23.68 7.88 -3.75
CA ALA A 74 -23.49 6.57 -3.14
C ALA A 74 -22.47 5.71 -3.90
N VAL A 75 -22.48 5.74 -5.24
CA VAL A 75 -21.47 5.06 -6.07
C VAL A 75 -20.07 5.62 -5.80
N ARG A 76 -19.92 6.95 -5.71
CA ARG A 76 -18.63 7.57 -5.38
C ARG A 76 -18.12 7.13 -4.00
N LEU A 77 -18.98 7.15 -2.99
CA LEU A 77 -18.62 6.67 -1.65
C LEU A 77 -18.24 5.18 -1.65
N ALA A 78 -18.92 4.37 -2.45
CA ALA A 78 -18.60 2.95 -2.60
C ALA A 78 -17.24 2.74 -3.30
N GLU A 79 -16.90 3.56 -4.30
CA GLU A 79 -15.57 3.54 -4.95
C GLU A 79 -14.46 3.91 -3.96
N ASP A 80 -14.66 4.95 -3.15
CA ASP A 80 -13.69 5.38 -2.15
C ASP A 80 -13.51 4.32 -1.05
N ALA A 81 -14.61 3.73 -0.58
CA ALA A 81 -14.57 2.62 0.38
C ALA A 81 -13.86 1.40 -0.21
N ALA A 82 -14.09 1.09 -1.49
CA ALA A 82 -13.41 0.00 -2.17
C ALA A 82 -11.91 0.27 -2.34
N ALA A 83 -11.52 1.51 -2.66
CA ALA A 83 -10.11 1.92 -2.74
C ALA A 83 -9.42 1.77 -1.37
N TRP A 84 -10.07 2.23 -0.31
CA TRP A 84 -9.59 2.08 1.06
C TRP A 84 -9.41 0.61 1.47
N LEU A 85 -10.38 -0.25 1.13
CA LEU A 85 -10.31 -1.69 1.40
C LEU A 85 -9.16 -2.35 0.63
N ARG A 86 -9.00 -2.05 -0.66
CA ARG A 86 -7.91 -2.61 -1.49
C ARG A 86 -6.53 -2.18 -1.00
N ALA A 87 -6.42 -0.94 -0.50
CA ALA A 87 -5.17 -0.43 0.08
C ALA A 87 -4.80 -1.16 1.38
N ARG A 88 -5.78 -1.65 2.15
CA ARG A 88 -5.52 -2.27 3.46
C ARG A 88 -5.55 -3.79 3.47
N TYR A 89 -6.25 -4.41 2.53
CA TYR A 89 -6.51 -5.85 2.52
C TYR A 89 -6.11 -6.48 1.19
N GLU A 90 -5.70 -7.74 1.27
CA GLU A 90 -5.42 -8.61 0.13
C GLU A 90 -6.21 -9.91 0.22
N LEU A 91 -6.60 -10.42 -0.94
CA LEU A 91 -7.17 -11.76 -1.07
C LEU A 91 -6.01 -12.72 -1.30
N ARG A 92 -5.72 -13.55 -0.30
CA ARG A 92 -4.63 -14.53 -0.41
C ARG A 92 -5.22 -15.89 -0.74
N PRO A 93 -4.73 -16.60 -1.77
CA PRO A 93 -5.17 -17.96 -2.00
C PRO A 93 -4.72 -18.83 -0.82
N ALA A 94 -5.67 -19.31 -0.02
CA ALA A 94 -5.39 -20.35 0.97
C ALA A 94 -5.80 -21.69 0.34
N GLY A 95 -4.92 -22.69 0.41
CA GLY A 95 -5.12 -24.00 -0.22
C GLY A 95 -6.57 -24.51 -0.04
N GLY A 96 -7.30 -24.63 -1.14
CA GLY A 96 -8.73 -24.94 -1.17
C GLY A 96 -9.58 -23.88 -1.91
N ARG A 97 -10.91 -23.89 -1.68
CA ARG A 97 -11.87 -22.93 -2.26
C ARG A 97 -12.02 -21.63 -1.45
N ARG A 98 -11.19 -21.42 -0.42
CA ARG A 98 -11.33 -20.28 0.49
C ARG A 98 -10.33 -19.20 0.11
N TRP A 99 -10.84 -17.98 -0.10
CA TRP A 99 -10.06 -16.78 -0.34
C TRP A 99 -10.12 -15.91 0.91
N PRO A 100 -9.34 -16.19 1.95
CA PRO A 100 -9.30 -15.33 3.11
C PRO A 100 -8.85 -13.92 2.72
N VAL A 101 -9.57 -12.95 3.27
CA VAL A 101 -9.17 -11.54 3.24
C VAL A 101 -8.20 -11.34 4.40
N VAL A 102 -6.96 -10.97 4.10
CA VAL A 102 -5.92 -10.73 5.10
C VAL A 102 -5.51 -9.27 5.05
N ARG A 103 -5.24 -8.65 6.20
CA ARG A 103 -4.70 -7.29 6.26
C ARG A 103 -3.27 -7.31 5.73
N ARG A 104 -2.93 -6.39 4.83
CA ARG A 104 -1.56 -6.20 4.34
C ARG A 104 -0.68 -5.72 5.49
N TRP A 105 0.48 -6.32 5.66
CA TRP A 105 1.42 -5.94 6.71
C TRP A 105 2.06 -4.56 6.44
N TYR A 106 2.05 -4.12 5.19
CA TYR A 106 2.45 -2.78 4.71
C TYR A 106 1.25 -1.86 4.44
N ALA A 107 0.08 -2.11 5.06
CA ALA A 107 -1.05 -1.21 4.91
C ALA A 107 -0.74 0.19 5.49
N PRO A 108 -1.35 1.28 4.97
CA PRO A 108 -1.22 2.61 5.57
C PRO A 108 -1.55 2.59 7.07
N GLY A 109 -0.67 3.17 7.87
CA GLY A 109 -0.70 3.16 9.35
C GLY A 109 -0.07 1.92 10.00
N ALA A 110 0.54 1.00 9.24
CA ALA A 110 1.35 -0.07 9.79
C ALA A 110 2.75 0.41 10.19
N LEU A 111 3.37 -0.29 11.14
CA LEU A 111 4.78 -0.13 11.48
C LEU A 111 5.58 -1.23 10.80
N VAL A 112 6.67 -0.84 10.15
CA VAL A 112 7.61 -1.72 9.44
C VAL A 112 9.03 -1.38 9.86
N TRP A 113 9.96 -2.28 9.58
CA TRP A 113 11.39 -2.10 9.84
C TRP A 113 12.15 -2.37 8.55
N HIS A 114 13.35 -1.80 8.41
CA HIS A 114 14.25 -2.24 7.35
C HIS A 114 14.72 -3.67 7.61
N THR A 115 14.88 -4.45 6.53
CA THR A 115 15.39 -5.83 6.60
C THR A 115 16.86 -5.88 6.96
N GLU A 116 17.66 -4.96 6.42
CA GLU A 116 19.04 -4.75 6.86
C GLU A 116 19.06 -3.76 8.03
N THR A 117 19.83 -4.08 9.06
CA THR A 117 20.34 -3.06 10.00
C THR A 117 21.13 -2.07 9.18
N TRP A 118 20.47 -0.99 8.78
CA TRP A 118 21.10 0.25 8.35
C TRP A 118 22.22 0.61 9.33
N PRO A 119 23.19 1.46 8.95
CA PRO A 119 24.34 1.79 9.82
C PRO A 119 23.97 2.41 11.19
N ILE A 120 22.68 2.54 11.50
CA ILE A 120 22.13 2.81 12.82
C ILE A 120 22.18 1.54 13.68
N THR A 121 22.92 1.62 14.79
CA THR A 121 23.11 0.56 15.80
C THR A 121 21.80 0.04 16.43
N VAL A 122 20.66 0.65 16.15
CA VAL A 122 19.34 0.28 16.67
C VAL A 122 18.30 0.31 15.54
N PRO A 123 17.55 -0.79 15.32
CA PRO A 123 16.48 -0.80 14.32
C PRO A 123 15.36 0.19 14.73
N VAL A 124 15.09 1.16 13.86
CA VAL A 124 14.05 2.19 14.07
C VAL A 124 12.76 1.76 13.36
N PRO A 125 11.59 1.79 14.05
CA PRO A 125 10.31 1.53 13.40
C PRO A 125 9.95 2.67 12.44
N LEU A 126 9.41 2.29 11.29
CA LEU A 126 8.94 3.19 10.25
C LEU A 126 7.42 3.09 10.10
N ALA A 127 6.74 4.22 10.02
CA ALA A 127 5.31 4.26 9.75
C ALA A 127 5.07 4.26 8.24
N VAL A 128 4.25 3.32 7.75
CA VAL A 128 3.80 3.30 6.36
C VAL A 128 2.71 4.34 6.16
N LEU A 129 2.93 5.29 5.26
CA LEU A 129 1.96 6.32 4.89
C LEU A 129 1.12 5.90 3.69
N ASP A 130 1.75 5.29 2.70
CA ASP A 130 1.10 4.82 1.48
C ASP A 130 1.90 3.65 0.86
N TRP A 131 1.32 2.97 -0.12
CA TRP A 131 2.04 2.00 -0.95
C TRP A 131 1.55 2.05 -2.39
N THR A 132 2.44 1.69 -3.30
CA THR A 132 2.11 1.59 -4.73
C THR A 132 2.65 0.29 -5.31
N HIS A 133 1.90 -0.24 -6.25
CA HIS A 133 2.34 -1.34 -7.09
C HIS A 133 2.08 -0.92 -8.53
N ASP A 134 3.09 -0.28 -9.12
CA ASP A 134 3.08 -0.01 -10.55
C ASP A 134 3.54 -1.30 -11.26
N PRO A 135 2.74 -1.86 -12.19
CA PRO A 135 3.15 -3.04 -12.95
C PRO A 135 4.39 -2.82 -13.83
N ALA A 136 4.78 -1.56 -14.10
CA ALA A 136 6.07 -1.25 -14.72
C ALA A 136 7.25 -1.47 -13.77
N CYS A 137 7.01 -1.40 -12.45
CA CYS A 137 8.00 -1.68 -11.43
C CYS A 137 8.00 -3.19 -11.12
N HIS A 138 9.18 -3.81 -11.11
CA HIS A 138 9.33 -5.24 -10.81
C HIS A 138 8.82 -5.62 -9.40
N GLN A 139 8.72 -4.65 -8.48
CA GLN A 139 8.28 -4.87 -7.11
C GLN A 139 7.41 -3.72 -6.57
N PRO A 140 6.53 -3.99 -5.60
CA PRO A 140 5.78 -2.95 -4.89
C PRO A 140 6.69 -2.10 -4.01
N TRP A 141 6.28 -0.84 -3.80
CA TRP A 141 6.98 0.15 -2.98
C TRP A 141 6.08 0.71 -1.90
N ALA A 142 6.65 1.07 -0.74
CA ALA A 142 5.96 1.70 0.37
C ALA A 142 6.56 3.08 0.65
N LEU A 143 5.71 4.06 0.92
CA LEU A 143 6.09 5.37 1.40
C LEU A 143 6.17 5.31 2.92
N VAL A 144 7.35 5.45 3.48
CA VAL A 144 7.63 5.27 4.91
C VAL A 144 8.14 6.55 5.56
N HIS A 145 7.84 6.74 6.84
CA HIS A 145 8.33 7.87 7.62
C HIS A 145 8.73 7.43 9.04
N ASN A 146 9.90 7.87 9.49
CA ASN A 146 10.46 7.55 10.82
C ASN A 146 9.97 8.47 11.95
N GLY A 147 9.19 9.53 11.67
CA GLY A 147 8.53 10.39 12.66
C GLY A 147 9.43 11.26 13.55
N THR A 148 10.72 10.95 13.72
CA THR A 148 11.52 11.47 14.85
C THR A 148 12.88 12.07 14.48
N ALA A 149 13.36 11.95 13.24
CA ALA A 149 14.64 12.55 12.83
C ALA A 149 14.78 12.55 11.29
N PRO A 150 15.62 13.40 10.69
CA PRO A 150 16.00 13.22 9.30
C PRO A 150 16.65 11.86 9.15
N ASP A 151 16.33 11.19 8.05
CA ASP A 151 16.98 9.95 7.67
C ASP A 151 18.51 10.18 7.65
N PRO A 152 19.30 9.42 8.43
CA PRO A 152 20.75 9.61 8.50
C PRO A 152 21.48 9.26 7.20
N ALA A 153 20.86 8.50 6.30
CA ALA A 153 21.44 8.09 5.04
C ALA A 153 21.17 9.11 3.90
N THR A 154 20.02 9.78 3.93
CA THR A 154 19.65 10.78 2.90
C THR A 154 19.70 12.23 3.39
N GLY A 155 19.82 12.46 4.70
CA GLY A 155 19.68 13.77 5.32
C GLY A 155 18.29 14.41 5.13
N ALA A 156 17.34 13.65 4.55
CA ALA A 156 16.04 14.18 4.18
C ALA A 156 15.08 14.12 5.38
N TRP A 157 14.48 15.27 5.67
CA TRP A 157 13.32 15.36 6.54
C TRP A 157 12.10 15.02 5.69
N GLY A 158 11.72 13.75 5.61
CA GLY A 158 10.59 13.41 4.76
C GLY A 158 10.24 11.94 4.72
N ALA A 159 9.06 11.68 4.17
CA ALA A 159 8.67 10.34 3.81
C ALA A 159 9.47 9.88 2.57
N VAL A 160 9.97 8.65 2.62
CA VAL A 160 10.83 8.07 1.57
C VAL A 160 10.14 6.85 0.98
N TRP A 161 10.27 6.67 -0.34
CA TRP A 161 9.82 5.44 -1.00
C TRP A 161 10.88 4.36 -0.83
N VAL A 162 10.50 3.25 -0.20
CA VAL A 162 11.35 2.08 0.03
C VAL A 162 10.65 0.87 -0.58
N PRO A 163 11.36 0.00 -1.31
CA PRO A 163 10.73 -1.18 -1.88
C PRO A 163 10.39 -2.20 -0.79
N LEU A 164 9.32 -2.99 -1.01
CA LEU A 164 8.76 -3.85 0.05
C LEU A 164 9.66 -5.02 0.47
N ASP A 165 10.60 -5.42 -0.38
CA ASP A 165 11.62 -6.46 -0.10
C ASP A 165 12.70 -5.98 0.88
N GLU A 166 12.93 -4.67 0.95
CA GLU A 166 13.79 -4.02 1.95
C GLU A 166 13.08 -3.75 3.28
N LEU A 167 11.80 -4.14 3.39
CA LEU A 167 10.97 -3.94 4.58
C LEU A 167 10.50 -5.26 5.18
N THR A 168 10.38 -5.29 6.49
CA THR A 168 9.89 -6.43 7.27
C THR A 168 8.84 -5.98 8.28
N PRO A 169 7.81 -6.81 8.55
CA PRO A 169 6.81 -6.54 9.60
C PRO A 169 7.32 -6.79 11.02
N HIS A 170 8.55 -7.26 11.18
CA HIS A 170 9.16 -7.55 12.47
C HIS A 170 10.53 -6.89 12.56
N PRO A 171 10.95 -6.43 13.75
CA PRO A 171 12.30 -5.89 13.93
C PRO A 171 13.33 -6.96 13.53
N PRO A 172 14.40 -6.58 12.80
CA PRO A 172 15.47 -7.51 12.48
C PRO A 172 16.11 -8.02 13.78
N GLU A 173 16.47 -9.30 13.80
CA GLU A 173 17.19 -9.88 14.92
C GLU A 173 18.49 -9.10 15.11
N THR A 174 18.63 -8.45 16.27
CA THR A 174 19.90 -7.83 16.64
C THR A 174 20.83 -8.98 16.96
N THR A 175 21.75 -9.32 16.05
CA THR A 175 22.82 -10.27 16.33
C THR A 175 23.71 -9.64 17.39
N GLU A 176 23.34 -9.80 18.66
CA GLU A 176 24.20 -9.50 19.78
C GLU A 176 25.48 -10.32 19.57
N PRO A 177 26.67 -9.69 19.52
CA PRO A 177 27.91 -10.43 19.36
C PRO A 177 27.94 -11.46 20.47
N SER A 178 27.86 -12.74 20.09
CA SER A 178 27.96 -13.85 21.03
C SER A 178 29.20 -13.60 21.85
N ASP A 179 29.03 -13.49 23.17
CA ASP A 179 30.15 -13.35 24.10
C ASP A 179 31.26 -14.30 23.64
N PRO A 180 32.53 -13.83 23.53
CA PRO A 180 33.63 -14.71 23.21
C PRO A 180 33.54 -15.89 24.18
N ILE A 181 33.43 -17.10 23.64
CA ILE A 181 33.45 -18.34 24.41
C ILE A 181 34.71 -18.24 25.28
N ASP A 182 34.55 -17.89 26.55
CA ASP A 182 35.65 -17.81 27.48
C ASP A 182 36.11 -19.25 27.70
N PRO A 183 37.29 -19.66 27.19
CA PRO A 183 37.76 -21.02 27.37
C PRO A 183 38.04 -21.33 28.85
N ALA A 184 38.01 -20.31 29.73
CA ALA A 184 38.16 -20.47 31.17
C ALA A 184 36.85 -20.76 31.92
N LYS A 185 35.68 -20.72 31.27
CA LYS A 185 34.42 -21.10 31.92
C LYS A 185 34.29 -22.63 31.88
N PRO A 186 34.45 -23.36 33.01
CA PRO A 186 34.25 -24.79 33.01
C PRO A 186 32.82 -25.08 32.56
N ALA A 187 32.69 -25.96 31.57
CA ALA A 187 31.41 -26.47 31.10
C ALA A 187 30.60 -26.91 32.33
N ALA A 188 29.52 -26.18 32.61
CA ALA A 188 28.54 -26.65 33.58
C ALA A 188 28.06 -28.02 33.07
N ALA A 189 28.37 -29.04 33.85
CA ALA A 189 28.05 -30.42 33.54
C ALA A 189 26.56 -30.55 33.19
N PRO A 190 26.18 -31.39 32.20
CA PRO A 190 24.78 -31.72 32.00
C PRO A 190 24.29 -32.41 33.26
N THR A 191 23.52 -31.70 34.09
CA THR A 191 22.77 -32.30 35.18
C THR A 191 21.71 -33.19 34.56
N ALA A 192 22.08 -34.46 34.37
CA ALA A 192 21.17 -35.54 34.10
C ALA A 192 20.27 -35.75 35.32
N SER A 193 19.17 -35.00 35.40
CA SER A 193 18.03 -35.38 36.26
C SER A 193 17.07 -36.20 35.41
N GLY A 194 17.32 -37.50 35.38
CA GLY A 194 16.35 -38.48 34.92
C GLY A 194 15.23 -38.68 35.93
N LEU A 195 14.07 -39.02 35.36
CA LEU A 195 13.06 -39.96 35.88
C LEU A 195 12.16 -39.56 37.07
N GLY A 196 10.87 -39.50 36.73
CA GLY A 196 9.70 -39.72 37.60
C GLY A 196 8.54 -38.82 37.13
N LEU A 197 7.36 -39.28 36.72
CA LEU A 197 6.73 -40.58 36.71
C LEU A 197 5.52 -40.45 35.75
N ILE A 198 5.24 -41.51 34.99
CA ILE A 198 3.97 -41.68 34.24
C ILE A 198 2.97 -42.32 35.22
N ALA A 199 1.78 -41.73 35.37
CA ALA A 199 0.45 -42.39 35.46
C ALA A 199 -0.60 -41.37 35.94
#